data_AF-A0A1I5EG62-F1
#
_entry.id   AF-A0A1I5EG62-F1
#
_cell.length_a   1.000
_cell.length_b   1.000
_cell.length_c   1.000
_cell.angle_alpha   90.00
_cell.angle_beta   90.00
_cell.angle_gamma   90.00
#
_symmetry.space_group_name_H-M   'P 1'
#
loop_
_entity.id
_entity.type
_entity.pdbx_description
1 polymer ?
#
loop_
_entity_poly.entity_id
_entity_poly.type
_entity_poly.pdbx_seq_one_letter_code
_entity_poly.pdbx_strand_id
1 'polypeptide(L)'
;MGNSDTIAAIATPPGRGGIGVVRISGRGLKSLAEKIIGYIPQARHARLSKFLGEDGLVIDEGIVLFFPAPHSYTGEDILELQGHGGPAVMNLLLASCLSAGARLAQPGEFTLRAFLNNKLDLAQAESVADIIDASTGEAARCAVRSLQGEFSSVIHSLVQALTDLRLLIEASLDFPEEEEVDLPHQAEVGDKLGRLQAQLQQVFASARQGNLLREGVWVVLVGQPNVGKSSLLNKLAGEEAAIVTEVPGTTRDTIRQLIELEGVPIHLVDTAGLRETNDIVEKMGIARTRSVIEKADLVLLLMDSRQGITPDDEAILASLPAPLPVLHVYNKIDLLRGPESAKSRKSFAEVYLSAKTGEGIETLREKLLEMAGWRPQSMGEGVFMARQRHLHALFTAREHLESAAALLGNGKESDLLAEELRLAQKELSSITGEFTADDLLGEIFSRFCIGK
;
A
#
# COMPACT_ATOMS: atom_id res chain seq x y z
N MET A 1 15.16 14.06 -20.49
CA MET A 1 14.85 14.62 -21.82
C MET A 1 13.61 13.89 -22.34
N GLY A 2 12.45 14.54 -22.31
CA GLY A 2 11.14 13.91 -22.45
C GLY A 2 10.89 13.38 -23.85
N ASN A 3 10.70 12.06 -23.96
CA ASN A 3 10.23 11.43 -25.18
C ASN A 3 8.80 11.95 -25.45
N SER A 4 8.63 12.71 -26.53
CA SER A 4 7.38 13.39 -26.87
C SER A 4 6.41 12.49 -27.63
N ASP A 5 6.35 11.22 -27.26
CA ASP A 5 5.47 10.24 -27.89
C ASP A 5 4.05 10.32 -27.31
N THR A 6 3.06 10.08 -28.16
CA THR A 6 1.66 9.99 -27.75
C THR A 6 1.37 8.56 -27.33
N ILE A 7 0.79 8.37 -26.14
CA ILE A 7 0.43 7.06 -25.61
C ILE A 7 -1.07 6.87 -25.56
N ALA A 8 -1.53 5.63 -25.77
CA ALA A 8 -2.93 5.24 -25.67
C ALA A 8 -3.08 3.92 -24.90
N ALA A 9 -4.15 3.80 -24.12
CA ALA A 9 -4.53 2.56 -23.44
C ALA A 9 -6.02 2.57 -23.05
N ILE A 10 -6.56 1.37 -22.80
CA ILE A 10 -7.89 1.20 -22.19
C ILE A 10 -7.74 1.48 -20.69
N ALA A 11 -8.45 2.49 -20.18
CA ALA A 11 -8.36 2.94 -18.78
C ALA A 11 -9.37 2.26 -17.84
N THR A 12 -10.38 1.58 -18.40
CA THR A 12 -11.38 0.82 -17.65
C THR A 12 -10.93 -0.63 -17.43
N PRO A 13 -11.38 -1.29 -16.34
CA PRO A 13 -11.08 -2.70 -16.09
C PRO A 13 -11.46 -3.61 -17.26
N PRO A 14 -10.71 -4.70 -17.51
CA PRO A 14 -11.09 -5.68 -18.51
C PRO A 14 -12.40 -6.36 -18.11
N GLY A 15 -13.32 -6.51 -19.05
CA GLY A 15 -14.61 -7.13 -18.80
C GLY A 15 -15.71 -6.57 -19.68
N ARG A 16 -16.95 -6.83 -19.29
CA ARG A 16 -18.14 -6.24 -19.91
C ARG A 16 -18.68 -5.15 -19.00
N GLY A 17 -18.77 -3.94 -19.51
CA GLY A 17 -19.36 -2.80 -18.80
C GLY A 17 -20.29 -2.00 -19.72
N GLY A 18 -21.14 -1.16 -19.12
CA GLY A 18 -21.94 -0.21 -19.89
C GLY A 18 -21.07 0.82 -20.63
N ILE A 19 -19.93 1.18 -20.05
CA ILE A 19 -18.99 2.17 -20.59
C ILE A 19 -17.58 1.61 -20.54
N GLY A 20 -16.80 1.88 -21.60
CA GLY A 20 -15.36 1.65 -21.66
C GLY A 20 -14.65 2.94 -22.07
N VAL A 21 -13.45 3.18 -21.53
CA VAL A 21 -12.70 4.40 -21.80
C VAL A 21 -11.35 4.07 -22.41
N VAL A 22 -11.06 4.63 -23.59
CA VAL A 22 -9.72 4.70 -24.16
C VAL A 22 -9.15 6.08 -23.87
N ARG A 23 -8.02 6.12 -23.14
CA ARG A 23 -7.33 7.35 -22.76
C ARG A 23 -6.07 7.50 -23.59
N ILE A 24 -5.83 8.72 -24.08
CA ILE A 24 -4.68 9.08 -24.89
C ILE A 24 -4.01 10.31 -24.27
N SER A 25 -2.69 10.30 -24.11
CA SER A 25 -1.90 11.43 -23.57
C SER A 25 -0.72 11.72 -24.49
N GLY A 26 -0.44 13.00 -24.76
CA GLY A 26 0.75 13.39 -25.53
C GLY A 26 0.67 14.84 -26.00
N ARG A 27 1.64 15.25 -26.82
CA ARG A 27 1.64 16.59 -27.43
C ARG A 27 0.92 16.57 -28.77
N GLY A 28 0.07 17.57 -29.01
CA GLY A 28 -0.54 17.76 -30.33
C GLY A 28 -1.69 16.81 -30.64
N LEU A 29 -2.45 16.39 -29.62
CA LEU A 29 -3.58 15.46 -29.77
C LEU A 29 -4.71 15.96 -30.68
N LYS A 30 -4.74 17.24 -31.05
CA LYS A 30 -5.77 17.81 -31.93
C LYS A 30 -5.81 17.14 -33.30
N SER A 31 -4.65 16.84 -33.89
CA SER A 31 -4.56 16.17 -35.20
C SER A 31 -4.97 14.70 -35.12
N LEU A 32 -4.64 14.02 -34.02
CA LEU A 32 -5.07 12.66 -33.75
C LEU A 32 -6.58 12.58 -33.49
N ALA A 33 -7.12 13.54 -32.74
CA ALA A 33 -8.56 13.67 -32.53
C ALA A 33 -9.29 13.85 -33.86
N GLU A 34 -8.84 14.77 -34.71
CA GLU A 34 -9.48 15.01 -36.01
C GLU A 34 -9.54 13.74 -36.89
N LYS A 35 -8.53 12.87 -36.85
CA LYS A 35 -8.55 11.58 -37.56
C LYS A 35 -9.61 10.61 -37.02
N ILE A 36 -9.79 10.56 -35.69
CA ILE A 36 -10.65 9.56 -35.04
C ILE A 36 -12.11 10.03 -34.93
N ILE A 37 -12.35 11.33 -34.75
CA ILE A 37 -13.70 11.90 -34.54
C ILE A 37 -14.14 12.88 -35.63
N GLY A 38 -13.26 13.23 -36.58
CA GLY A 38 -13.57 14.11 -37.71
C GLY A 38 -13.59 15.61 -37.39
N TYR A 39 -13.24 16.03 -36.16
CA TYR A 39 -13.16 17.45 -35.78
C TYR A 39 -12.22 17.65 -34.59
N ILE A 40 -11.86 18.91 -34.31
CA ILE A 40 -11.06 19.28 -33.15
C ILE A 40 -11.97 19.49 -31.92
N PRO A 41 -11.85 18.68 -30.85
CA PRO A 41 -12.72 18.78 -29.69
C PRO A 41 -12.48 20.06 -28.88
N GLN A 42 -13.56 20.59 -28.29
CA GLN A 42 -13.49 21.71 -27.37
C GLN A 42 -12.96 21.23 -26.01
N ALA A 43 -12.14 22.07 -25.37
CA ALA A 43 -11.59 21.77 -24.05
C ALA A 43 -12.70 21.59 -23.01
N ARG A 44 -12.65 20.47 -22.28
CA ARG A 44 -13.52 20.12 -21.13
C ARG A 44 -15.02 20.16 -21.42
N HIS A 45 -15.39 19.83 -22.66
CA HIS A 45 -16.78 19.75 -23.07
C HIS A 45 -17.12 18.33 -23.51
N ALA A 46 -18.11 17.71 -22.87
CA ALA A 46 -18.61 16.39 -23.25
C ALA A 46 -19.42 16.49 -24.53
N ARG A 47 -19.00 15.77 -25.58
CA ARG A 47 -19.71 15.75 -26.86
C ARG A 47 -19.94 14.33 -27.36
N LEU A 48 -21.20 14.02 -27.69
CA LEU A 48 -21.56 12.79 -28.37
C LEU A 48 -20.97 12.79 -29.78
N SER A 49 -20.21 11.74 -30.10
CA SER A 49 -19.37 11.64 -31.29
C SER A 49 -19.33 10.22 -31.81
N LYS A 50 -19.22 10.08 -33.13
CA LYS A 50 -18.92 8.80 -33.76
C LYS A 50 -17.41 8.61 -33.80
N PHE A 51 -16.95 7.43 -33.42
CA PHE A 51 -15.55 7.05 -33.48
C PHE A 51 -15.28 6.31 -34.79
N LEU A 52 -14.29 6.77 -35.53
CA LEU A 52 -13.97 6.28 -36.86
C LEU A 52 -12.77 5.32 -36.83
N GLY A 53 -12.84 4.27 -37.64
CA GLY A 53 -11.71 3.41 -37.97
C GLY A 53 -10.85 4.01 -39.09
N GLU A 54 -9.75 3.33 -39.40
CA GLU A 54 -8.83 3.71 -40.48
C GLU A 54 -9.52 3.69 -41.86
N ASP A 55 -10.49 2.79 -42.02
CA ASP A 55 -11.34 2.67 -43.21
C ASP A 55 -12.46 3.73 -43.30
N GLY A 56 -12.57 4.60 -42.29
CA GLY A 56 -13.64 5.59 -42.16
C GLY A 56 -14.99 5.00 -41.73
N LEU A 57 -15.06 3.71 -41.40
CA LEU A 57 -16.26 3.10 -40.85
C LEU A 57 -16.43 3.50 -39.38
N VAL A 58 -17.69 3.58 -38.94
CA VAL A 58 -18.02 3.88 -37.55
C VAL A 58 -17.74 2.63 -36.72
N ILE A 59 -16.81 2.73 -35.78
CA ILE A 59 -16.52 1.68 -34.80
C ILE A 59 -17.60 1.68 -33.71
N ASP A 60 -17.90 2.86 -33.17
CA ASP A 60 -18.83 3.05 -32.07
C ASP A 60 -19.30 4.52 -31.99
N GLU A 61 -20.30 4.79 -31.15
CA GLU A 61 -20.79 6.12 -30.83
C GLU A 61 -20.75 6.33 -29.31
N GLY A 62 -20.12 7.42 -28.88
CA GLY A 62 -19.84 7.66 -27.47
C GLY A 62 -19.48 9.10 -27.16
N ILE A 63 -18.96 9.34 -25.96
CA ILE A 63 -18.62 10.69 -25.47
C ILE A 63 -17.12 10.93 -25.65
N VAL A 64 -16.78 12.10 -26.19
CA VAL A 64 -15.40 12.62 -26.21
C VAL A 64 -15.21 13.67 -25.13
N LEU A 65 -14.06 13.61 -24.45
CA LEU A 65 -13.55 14.67 -23.59
C LEU A 65 -12.10 15.00 -23.96
N PHE A 66 -11.80 16.29 -24.03
CA PHE A 66 -10.45 16.80 -24.31
C PHE A 66 -9.96 17.69 -23.17
N PHE A 67 -8.78 17.41 -22.62
CA PHE A 67 -8.15 18.16 -21.56
C PHE A 67 -6.83 18.75 -22.07
N PRO A 68 -6.76 20.06 -22.37
CA PRO A 68 -5.51 20.68 -22.82
C PRO A 68 -4.49 20.81 -21.67
N ALA A 69 -3.21 20.70 -22.02
CA ALA A 69 -2.11 21.02 -21.12
C ALA A 69 -2.20 22.49 -20.62
N PRO A 70 -1.76 22.80 -19.38
CA PRO A 70 -1.19 21.92 -18.36
C PRO A 70 -2.25 21.33 -17.40
N HIS A 71 -3.54 21.52 -17.69
CA HIS A 71 -4.62 21.23 -16.76
C HIS A 71 -5.32 19.90 -17.08
N SER A 72 -4.51 18.85 -17.17
CA SER A 72 -4.88 17.46 -17.35
C SER A 72 -4.23 16.61 -16.24
N TYR A 73 -4.52 15.31 -16.22
CA TYR A 73 -3.93 14.35 -15.27
C TYR A 73 -2.40 14.24 -15.43
N THR A 74 -1.92 14.03 -16.65
CA THR A 74 -0.49 13.88 -16.96
C THR A 74 0.24 15.22 -17.06
N GLY A 75 -0.48 16.35 -17.13
CA GLY A 75 0.11 17.67 -17.46
C GLY A 75 0.28 17.91 -18.97
N GLU A 76 0.04 16.91 -19.81
CA GLU A 76 0.04 17.01 -21.28
C GLU A 76 -1.39 17.20 -21.84
N ASP A 77 -1.56 17.23 -23.16
CA ASP A 77 -2.92 17.12 -23.70
C ASP A 77 -3.44 15.69 -23.44
N ILE A 78 -4.71 15.55 -23.03
CA ILE A 78 -5.38 14.25 -22.88
C ILE A 78 -6.67 14.23 -23.71
N LEU A 79 -6.90 13.12 -24.40
CA LEU A 79 -8.16 12.81 -25.08
C LEU A 79 -8.74 11.52 -24.46
N GLU A 80 -9.99 11.56 -24.03
CA GLU A 80 -10.73 10.39 -23.54
C GLU A 80 -11.89 10.09 -24.49
N LEU A 81 -11.90 8.85 -24.99
CA LEU A 81 -12.97 8.29 -25.82
C LEU A 81 -13.78 7.32 -24.96
N GLN A 82 -15.01 7.70 -24.61
CA GLN A 82 -15.91 6.91 -23.76
C GLN A 82 -16.97 6.24 -24.64
N GLY A 83 -16.77 4.97 -24.97
CA GLY A 83 -17.69 4.16 -25.78
C GLY A 83 -18.37 3.06 -24.98
N HIS A 84 -19.02 2.13 -25.68
CA HIS A 84 -19.60 0.94 -25.07
C HIS A 84 -18.50 0.00 -24.56
N GLY A 85 -18.61 -0.45 -23.30
CA GLY A 85 -17.60 -1.26 -22.61
C GLY A 85 -17.48 -2.72 -23.06
N GLY A 86 -17.66 -3.00 -24.35
CA GLY A 86 -17.44 -4.31 -24.96
C GLY A 86 -15.96 -4.51 -25.31
N PRO A 87 -15.32 -5.64 -24.97
CA PRO A 87 -13.90 -5.88 -25.25
C PRO A 87 -13.52 -5.73 -26.73
N ALA A 88 -14.39 -6.17 -27.65
CA ALA A 88 -14.15 -6.04 -29.09
C ALA A 88 -14.14 -4.58 -29.55
N VAL A 89 -15.10 -3.79 -29.08
CA VAL A 89 -15.22 -2.36 -29.42
C VAL A 89 -14.02 -1.57 -28.88
N MET A 90 -13.66 -1.81 -27.61
CA MET A 90 -12.51 -1.15 -26.99
C MET A 90 -11.18 -1.48 -27.68
N ASN A 91 -10.99 -2.73 -28.12
CA ASN A 91 -9.80 -3.13 -28.87
C ASN A 91 -9.76 -2.48 -30.27
N LEU A 92 -10.90 -2.35 -30.95
CA LEU A 92 -10.98 -1.64 -32.24
C LEU A 92 -10.68 -0.15 -32.08
N LEU A 93 -11.22 0.50 -31.04
CA LEU A 93 -10.91 1.90 -30.75
C LEU A 93 -9.43 2.11 -30.41
N LEU A 94 -8.86 1.24 -29.58
CA LEU A 94 -7.44 1.28 -29.27
C LEU A 94 -6.59 1.10 -30.53
N ALA A 95 -6.91 0.13 -31.39
CA ALA A 95 -6.22 -0.09 -32.65
C ALA A 95 -6.30 1.13 -33.59
N SER A 96 -7.45 1.82 -33.64
CA SER A 96 -7.60 3.08 -34.38
C SER A 96 -6.67 4.17 -33.83
N CYS A 97 -6.58 4.30 -32.50
CA CYS A 97 -5.65 5.24 -31.86
C CYS A 97 -4.18 4.95 -32.20
N LEU A 98 -3.79 3.67 -32.18
CA LEU A 98 -2.43 3.24 -32.52
C LEU A 98 -2.09 3.56 -33.98
N SER A 99 -3.02 3.27 -34.89
CA SER A 99 -2.87 3.54 -36.32
C SER A 99 -2.83 5.05 -36.62
N ALA A 100 -3.48 5.86 -35.79
CA ALA A 100 -3.45 7.32 -35.89
C ALA A 100 -2.12 7.96 -35.43
N GLY A 101 -1.22 7.18 -34.81
CA GLY A 101 0.13 7.60 -34.39
C GLY A 101 0.41 7.49 -32.90
N ALA A 102 -0.49 6.89 -32.10
CA ALA A 102 -0.22 6.60 -30.70
C ALA A 102 0.58 5.30 -30.53
N ARG A 103 1.37 5.21 -29.46
CA ARG A 103 1.98 3.97 -28.97
C ARG A 103 1.14 3.41 -27.83
N LEU A 104 1.15 2.09 -27.64
CA LEU A 104 0.55 1.47 -26.46
C LEU A 104 1.29 1.94 -25.19
N ALA A 105 0.54 2.44 -24.21
CA ALA A 105 1.13 2.86 -22.93
C ALA A 105 1.73 1.67 -22.16
N GLN A 106 2.83 1.92 -21.46
CA GLN A 106 3.40 0.98 -20.49
C GLN A 106 2.58 0.99 -19.18
N PRO A 107 2.72 -0.05 -18.32
CA PRO A 107 2.14 -0.05 -16.98
C PRO A 107 2.53 1.22 -16.19
N GLY A 108 1.56 1.93 -15.63
CA GLY A 108 1.78 3.15 -14.84
C GLY A 108 2.28 4.38 -15.61
N GLU A 109 2.36 4.33 -16.94
CA GLU A 109 3.00 5.39 -17.72
C GLU A 109 2.26 6.75 -17.63
N PHE A 110 0.93 6.79 -17.46
CA PHE A 110 0.24 8.08 -17.32
C PHE A 110 0.55 8.72 -15.96
N THR A 111 0.60 7.93 -14.88
CA THR A 111 0.92 8.42 -13.54
C THR A 111 2.41 8.82 -13.48
N LEU A 112 3.30 8.07 -14.13
CA LEU A 112 4.70 8.45 -14.29
C LEU A 112 4.86 9.79 -14.99
N ARG A 113 4.11 10.04 -16.08
CA ARG A 113 4.11 11.35 -16.75
C ARG A 113 3.56 12.46 -15.87
N ALA A 114 2.53 12.19 -15.06
CA ALA A 114 2.02 13.14 -14.08
C ALA A 114 3.10 13.53 -13.06
N PHE A 115 3.86 12.55 -12.56
CA PHE A 115 5.01 12.78 -11.68
C PHE A 115 6.10 13.61 -12.37
N LEU A 116 6.55 13.20 -13.56
CA LEU A 116 7.61 13.90 -14.31
C LEU A 116 7.23 15.34 -14.71
N ASN A 117 5.93 15.62 -14.83
CA ASN A 117 5.39 16.96 -15.11
C ASN A 117 5.00 17.74 -13.83
N ASN A 118 5.48 17.31 -12.65
CA ASN A 118 5.25 17.95 -11.35
C ASN A 118 3.75 18.13 -11.01
N LYS A 119 2.89 17.23 -11.49
CA LYS A 119 1.46 17.21 -11.13
C LYS A 119 1.22 16.50 -9.80
N LEU A 120 2.08 15.53 -9.49
CA LEU A 120 2.08 14.70 -8.30
C LEU A 120 3.55 14.51 -7.88
N ASP A 121 3.80 14.37 -6.58
CA ASP A 121 5.06 13.80 -6.09
C ASP A 121 5.00 12.26 -6.10
N LEU A 122 6.10 11.61 -5.72
CA LEU A 122 6.20 10.15 -5.79
C LEU A 122 5.26 9.44 -4.81
N ALA A 123 5.04 10.00 -3.61
CA ALA A 123 4.15 9.42 -2.61
C ALA A 123 2.67 9.55 -3.04
N GLN A 124 2.30 10.66 -3.67
CA GLN A 124 0.99 10.86 -4.28
C GLN A 124 0.77 9.92 -5.46
N ALA A 125 1.76 9.73 -6.32
CA ALA A 125 1.70 8.78 -7.43
C ALA A 125 1.46 7.34 -6.93
N GLU A 126 2.17 6.92 -5.88
CA GLU A 126 1.94 5.64 -5.21
C GLU A 126 0.54 5.50 -4.61
N SER A 127 0.00 6.60 -4.06
CA SER A 127 -1.34 6.63 -3.48
C SER A 127 -2.44 6.41 -4.52
N VAL A 128 -2.20 6.71 -5.80
CA VAL A 128 -3.15 6.39 -6.88
C VAL A 128 -3.42 4.89 -6.91
N ALA A 129 -2.38 4.06 -6.90
CA ALA A 129 -2.52 2.60 -6.84
C ALA A 129 -3.21 2.15 -5.55
N ASP A 130 -2.88 2.78 -4.42
CA ASP A 130 -3.42 2.41 -3.12
C ASP A 130 -4.94 2.65 -3.02
N ILE A 131 -5.47 3.69 -3.66
CA ILE A 131 -6.94 3.93 -3.74
C ILE A 131 -7.64 2.82 -4.54
N ILE A 132 -7.00 2.32 -5.60
CA ILE A 132 -7.57 1.33 -6.51
C ILE A 132 -7.59 -0.04 -5.84
N ASP A 133 -6.53 -0.38 -5.12
CA ASP A 133 -6.32 -1.68 -4.50
C ASP A 133 -6.92 -1.77 -3.09
N ALA A 134 -7.38 -0.65 -2.51
CA ALA A 134 -7.97 -0.61 -1.17
C ALA A 134 -9.15 -1.57 -1.03
N SER A 135 -9.03 -2.51 -0.08
CA SER A 135 -10.05 -3.52 0.21
C SER A 135 -11.02 -3.13 1.33
N THR A 136 -10.73 -2.07 2.08
CA THR A 136 -11.53 -1.57 3.21
C THR A 136 -11.84 -0.08 3.04
N GLY A 137 -12.91 0.39 3.67
CA GLY A 137 -13.31 1.80 3.58
C GLY A 137 -12.27 2.74 4.19
N GLU A 138 -11.64 2.33 5.27
CA GLU A 138 -10.59 3.03 6.00
C GLU A 138 -9.32 3.16 5.14
N ALA A 139 -8.90 2.08 4.49
CA ALA A 139 -7.76 2.10 3.57
C ALA A 139 -7.99 3.07 2.41
N ALA A 140 -9.20 3.06 1.81
CA ALA A 140 -9.56 3.97 0.73
C ALA A 140 -9.54 5.44 1.18
N ARG A 141 -10.11 5.77 2.35
CA ARG A 141 -10.07 7.13 2.92
C ARG A 141 -8.65 7.58 3.22
N CYS A 142 -7.83 6.68 3.75
CA CYS A 142 -6.42 6.93 4.03
C CYS A 142 -5.63 7.23 2.74
N ALA A 143 -5.86 6.45 1.69
CA ALA A 143 -5.20 6.61 0.39
C ALA A 143 -5.61 7.92 -0.31
N VAL A 144 -6.87 8.36 -0.16
CA VAL A 144 -7.34 9.67 -0.65
C VAL A 144 -6.60 10.82 0.04
N ARG A 145 -6.41 10.78 1.36
CA ARG A 145 -5.65 11.81 2.10
C ARG A 145 -4.19 11.88 1.67
N SER A 146 -3.54 10.72 1.50
CA SER A 146 -2.17 10.68 0.95
C SER A 146 -2.11 11.24 -0.48
N LEU A 147 -3.08 10.92 -1.35
CA LEU A 147 -3.18 11.49 -2.69
C LEU A 147 -3.38 13.02 -2.69
N GLN A 148 -4.14 13.54 -1.71
CA GLN A 148 -4.30 14.99 -1.50
C GLN A 148 -3.02 15.68 -1.03
N GLY A 149 -1.95 14.93 -0.73
CA GLY A 149 -0.64 15.44 -0.35
C GLY A 149 -0.44 15.62 1.14
N GLU A 150 -1.33 15.09 1.99
CA GLU A 150 -1.17 15.19 3.46
C GLU A 150 0.14 14.55 3.91
N PHE A 151 0.45 13.34 3.46
CA PHE A 151 1.71 12.67 3.81
C PHE A 151 2.94 13.47 3.33
N SER A 152 2.90 13.92 2.08
CA SER A 152 3.98 14.73 1.50
C SER A 152 4.20 16.03 2.24
N SER A 153 3.14 16.70 2.68
CA SER A 153 3.24 17.94 3.47
C SER A 153 3.95 17.72 4.80
N VAL A 154 3.69 16.59 5.46
CA VAL A 154 4.34 16.20 6.71
C VAL A 154 5.82 15.90 6.49
N ILE A 155 6.16 15.18 5.42
CA ILE A 155 7.56 14.92 5.06
C ILE A 155 8.30 16.21 4.70
N HIS A 156 7.70 17.09 3.90
CA HIS A 156 8.29 18.40 3.57
C HIS A 156 8.51 19.25 4.83
N SER A 157 7.59 19.20 5.81
CA SER A 157 7.79 19.90 7.09
C SER A 157 9.01 19.36 7.86
N LEU A 158 9.23 18.04 7.86
CA LEU A 158 10.43 17.45 8.48
C LEU A 158 11.71 17.82 7.73
N VAL A 159 11.67 17.78 6.39
CA VAL A 159 12.81 18.18 5.53
C VAL A 159 13.14 19.66 5.71
N GLN A 160 12.14 20.53 5.84
CA GLN A 160 12.36 21.95 6.12
C GLN A 160 12.98 22.16 7.50
N ALA A 161 12.46 21.49 8.54
CA ALA A 161 13.04 21.57 9.89
C ALA A 161 14.49 21.06 9.94
N LEU A 162 14.81 20.01 9.18
CA LEU A 162 16.19 19.54 8.97
C LEU A 162 17.06 20.58 8.27
N THR A 163 16.54 21.20 7.22
CA THR A 163 17.26 22.24 6.48
C THR A 163 17.59 23.43 7.38
N ASP A 164 16.62 23.87 8.19
CA ASP A 164 16.81 24.95 9.16
C ASP A 164 17.85 24.59 10.24
N LEU A 165 17.87 23.33 10.69
CA LEU A 165 18.87 22.85 11.65
C LEU A 165 20.27 22.76 11.02
N ARG A 166 20.36 22.28 9.78
CA ARG A 166 21.63 22.21 9.03
C ARG A 166 22.22 23.59 8.79
N LEU A 167 21.40 24.58 8.43
CA LEU A 167 21.85 25.96 8.25
C LEU A 167 22.50 26.53 9.53
N LEU A 168 21.96 26.20 10.71
CA LEU A 168 22.52 26.64 11.99
C LEU A 168 23.92 26.05 12.23
N ILE A 169 24.12 24.78 11.87
CA ILE A 169 25.39 24.06 12.05
C ILE A 169 26.41 24.49 10.99
N GLU A 170 25.99 24.64 9.73
CA GLU A 170 26.86 25.11 8.64
C GLU A 170 27.38 26.53 8.93
N ALA A 171 26.55 27.42 9.47
CA ALA A 171 26.98 28.75 9.90
C ALA A 171 28.07 28.72 11.00
N SER A 172 28.03 27.72 11.89
CA SER A 172 29.05 27.55 12.94
C SER A 172 30.33 26.86 12.44
N LEU A 173 30.26 26.14 11.32
CA LEU A 173 31.43 25.50 10.67
C LEU A 173 32.25 26.50 9.82
N ASP A 174 31.61 27.48 9.20
CA ASP A 174 32.27 28.42 8.28
C ASP A 174 33.14 29.48 8.99
N PHE A 175 32.93 29.74 10.29
CA PHE A 175 33.65 30.77 11.07
C PHE A 175 34.23 30.28 12.40
N PRO A 176 35.13 29.28 12.40
CA PRO A 176 35.65 28.65 13.62
C PRO A 176 36.59 29.54 14.46
N GLU A 177 37.07 30.67 13.93
CA GLU A 177 38.04 31.56 14.61
C GLU A 177 37.37 32.69 15.43
N GLU A 178 36.07 32.96 15.25
CA GLU A 178 35.36 34.06 15.91
C GLU A 178 34.46 33.64 17.09
N GLU A 179 34.19 32.34 17.27
CA GLU A 179 33.33 31.82 18.34
C GLU A 179 34.10 30.87 19.27
N GLU A 180 34.37 31.31 20.50
CA GLU A 180 34.29 30.39 21.63
C GLU A 180 32.87 29.81 21.58
N VAL A 181 32.67 28.60 21.05
CA VAL A 181 31.35 27.98 20.81
C VAL A 181 30.46 28.20 22.04
N ASP A 182 29.54 29.16 21.94
CA ASP A 182 28.76 29.63 23.07
C ASP A 182 27.79 28.49 23.46
N LEU A 183 27.82 28.06 24.72
CA LEU A 183 26.85 27.11 25.32
C LEU A 183 25.37 27.31 24.86
N PRO A 184 24.87 28.54 24.62
CA PRO A 184 23.54 28.75 24.04
C PRO A 184 23.29 28.07 22.69
N HIS A 185 24.28 27.99 21.80
CA HIS A 185 24.12 27.42 20.46
C HIS A 185 23.95 25.90 20.50
N GLN A 186 24.69 25.19 21.37
CA GLN A 186 24.53 23.75 21.54
C GLN A 186 23.17 23.38 22.15
N ALA A 187 22.67 24.17 23.09
CA ALA A 187 21.35 23.98 23.68
C ALA A 187 20.23 24.17 22.62
N GLU A 188 20.35 25.19 21.77
CA GLU A 188 19.38 25.43 20.69
C GLU A 188 19.37 24.29 19.66
N VAL A 189 20.55 23.82 19.24
CA VAL A 189 20.69 22.67 18.33
C VAL A 189 20.07 21.41 18.95
N GLY A 190 20.36 21.15 20.23
CA GLY A 190 19.80 20.01 20.96
C GLY A 190 18.29 20.05 21.07
N ASP A 191 17.71 21.21 21.38
CA ASP A 191 16.26 21.40 21.47
C ASP A 191 15.58 21.19 20.11
N LYS A 192 16.14 21.75 19.03
CA LYS A 192 15.62 21.56 17.67
C LYS A 192 15.70 20.10 17.23
N LEU A 193 16.83 19.43 17.50
CA LEU A 193 17.03 18.02 17.19
C LEU A 193 16.05 17.13 17.97
N GLY A 194 15.85 17.37 19.26
CA GLY A 194 14.89 16.63 20.08
C GLY A 194 13.44 16.79 19.59
N ARG A 195 13.05 18.00 19.17
CA ARG A 195 11.72 18.24 18.55
C ARG A 195 11.59 17.49 17.23
N LEU A 196 12.61 17.51 16.38
CA LEU A 196 12.62 16.81 15.11
C LEU A 196 12.52 15.29 15.30
N GLN A 197 13.27 14.71 16.25
CA GLN A 197 13.16 13.29 16.61
C GLN A 197 11.75 12.92 17.09
N ALA A 198 11.13 13.76 17.93
CA ALA A 198 9.77 13.54 18.41
C ALA A 198 8.75 13.60 17.26
N GLN A 199 8.86 14.57 16.36
CA GLN A 199 8.01 14.67 15.16
C GLN A 199 8.20 13.45 14.25
N LEU A 200 9.44 13.07 13.95
CA LEU A 200 9.74 11.90 13.12
C LEU A 200 9.16 10.62 13.74
N GLN A 201 9.26 10.45 15.06
CA GLN A 201 8.70 9.29 15.76
C GLN A 201 7.16 9.25 15.69
N GLN A 202 6.48 10.41 15.74
CA GLN A 202 5.04 10.49 15.53
C GLN A 202 4.66 10.10 14.10
N VAL A 203 5.39 10.63 13.10
CA VAL A 203 5.19 10.30 11.68
C VAL A 203 5.44 8.82 11.43
N PHE A 204 6.50 8.24 11.98
CA PHE A 204 6.80 6.81 11.86
C PHE A 204 5.71 5.93 12.48
N ALA A 205 5.21 6.29 13.67
CA ALA A 205 4.12 5.57 14.32
C ALA A 205 2.83 5.61 13.46
N SER A 206 2.50 6.77 12.89
CA SER A 206 1.36 6.94 11.99
C SER A 206 1.53 6.14 10.70
N ALA A 207 2.70 6.25 10.05
CA ALA A 207 3.05 5.52 8.84
C ALA A 207 2.90 4.00 9.04
N ARG A 208 3.30 3.48 10.20
CA ARG A 208 3.17 2.06 10.53
C ARG A 208 1.70 1.63 10.60
N GLN A 209 0.82 2.45 11.17
CA GLN A 209 -0.63 2.16 11.15
C GLN A 209 -1.17 2.20 9.70
N GLY A 210 -0.75 3.19 8.91
CA GLY A 210 -1.12 3.26 7.49
C GLY A 210 -0.63 2.08 6.66
N ASN A 211 0.54 1.53 6.98
CA ASN A 211 1.05 0.33 6.33
C ASN A 211 0.22 -0.92 6.66
N LEU A 212 -0.25 -1.06 7.90
CA LEU A 212 -1.17 -2.14 8.29
C LEU A 212 -2.51 -2.07 7.54
N LEU A 213 -3.05 -0.86 7.33
CA LEU A 213 -4.26 -0.67 6.51
C LEU A 213 -4.05 -1.06 5.04
N ARG A 214 -2.81 -0.96 4.55
CA ARG A 214 -2.44 -1.23 3.15
C ARG A 214 -2.15 -2.70 2.89
N GLU A 215 -1.18 -3.25 3.60
CA GLU A 215 -0.68 -4.61 3.40
C GLU A 215 -1.52 -5.65 4.14
N GLY A 216 -2.32 -5.19 5.11
CA GLY A 216 -3.03 -6.07 6.02
C GLY A 216 -2.10 -6.83 6.96
N VAL A 217 -2.66 -7.84 7.61
CA VAL A 217 -1.93 -8.76 8.49
C VAL A 217 -2.10 -10.18 7.96
N TRP A 218 -1.00 -10.90 7.79
CA TRP A 218 -1.00 -12.29 7.34
C TRP A 218 -1.05 -13.22 8.54
N VAL A 219 -2.16 -13.93 8.69
CA VAL A 219 -2.41 -14.84 9.81
C VAL A 219 -2.53 -16.27 9.29
N VAL A 220 -1.63 -17.13 9.73
CA VAL A 220 -1.63 -18.55 9.37
C VAL A 220 -2.38 -19.34 10.43
N LEU A 221 -3.46 -20.00 10.02
CA LEU A 221 -4.26 -20.85 10.89
C LEU A 221 -3.71 -22.28 10.89
N VAL A 222 -3.23 -22.72 12.05
CA VAL A 222 -2.67 -24.06 12.28
C VAL A 222 -3.44 -24.81 13.35
N GLY A 223 -3.29 -26.13 13.36
CA GLY A 223 -3.88 -27.00 14.37
C GLY A 223 -4.22 -28.38 13.84
N GLN A 224 -4.52 -29.31 14.73
CA GLN A 224 -4.87 -30.68 14.35
C GLN A 224 -6.16 -30.80 13.51
N PRO A 225 -6.41 -31.95 12.87
CA PRO A 225 -7.70 -32.24 12.23
C PRO A 225 -8.86 -32.13 13.25
N ASN A 226 -10.03 -31.67 12.80
CA ASN A 226 -11.25 -31.59 13.61
C ASN A 226 -11.22 -30.68 14.86
N VAL A 227 -10.18 -29.86 15.04
CA VAL A 227 -10.14 -28.81 16.10
C VAL A 227 -11.08 -27.63 15.80
N GLY A 228 -11.63 -27.55 14.58
CA GLY A 228 -12.63 -26.55 14.19
C GLY A 228 -12.11 -25.38 13.35
N LYS A 229 -11.00 -25.55 12.62
CA LYS A 229 -10.38 -24.52 11.77
C LYS A 229 -11.36 -23.91 10.75
N SER A 230 -11.99 -24.74 9.94
CA SER A 230 -12.95 -24.29 8.92
C SER A 230 -14.20 -23.65 9.54
N SER A 231 -14.62 -24.09 10.72
CA SER A 231 -15.73 -23.47 11.45
C SER A 231 -15.37 -22.06 11.92
N LEU A 232 -14.15 -21.85 12.42
CA LEU A 232 -13.66 -20.54 12.83
C LEU A 232 -13.52 -19.60 11.63
N LEU A 233 -12.93 -20.07 10.53
CA LEU A 233 -12.80 -19.33 9.27
C LEU A 233 -14.15 -18.83 8.76
N ASN A 234 -15.13 -19.74 8.63
CA ASN A 234 -16.46 -19.36 8.18
C ASN A 234 -17.17 -18.39 9.13
N LYS A 235 -16.91 -18.49 10.44
CA LYS A 235 -17.51 -17.59 11.44
C LYS A 235 -16.94 -16.18 11.32
N LEU A 236 -15.62 -16.06 11.17
CA LEU A 236 -14.93 -14.78 10.94
C LEU A 236 -15.33 -14.16 9.60
N ALA A 237 -15.33 -14.95 8.52
CA ALA A 237 -15.69 -14.49 7.19
C ALA A 237 -17.18 -14.12 7.06
N GLY A 238 -18.08 -14.81 7.75
CA GLY A 238 -19.52 -14.55 7.67
C GLY A 238 -19.98 -13.25 8.35
N GLU A 239 -19.16 -12.70 9.24
CA GLU A 239 -19.47 -11.47 9.98
C GLU A 239 -18.80 -10.23 9.39
N GLU A 240 -17.64 -10.37 8.72
CA GLU A 240 -16.82 -9.26 8.22
C GLU A 240 -16.13 -9.56 6.87
N ALA A 241 -16.81 -10.25 5.96
CA ALA A 241 -16.31 -10.41 4.59
C ALA A 241 -16.07 -9.02 3.98
N ALA A 242 -14.79 -8.68 3.76
CA ALA A 242 -14.43 -7.53 2.93
C ALA A 242 -15.09 -7.73 1.56
N ILE A 243 -15.66 -6.67 0.99
CA ILE A 243 -16.29 -6.72 -0.34
C ILE A 243 -15.18 -6.96 -1.37
N VAL A 244 -14.85 -8.22 -1.63
CA VAL A 244 -13.90 -8.58 -2.67
C VAL A 244 -14.61 -8.46 -4.01
N THR A 245 -14.04 -7.68 -4.92
CA THR A 245 -14.47 -7.68 -6.32
C THR A 245 -14.06 -9.01 -6.96
N GLU A 246 -15.03 -9.73 -7.50
CA GLU A 246 -14.76 -10.95 -8.25
C GLU A 246 -14.00 -10.60 -9.54
N VAL A 247 -12.67 -10.75 -9.53
CA VAL A 247 -11.89 -10.79 -10.76
C VAL A 247 -12.12 -12.18 -11.40
N PRO A 248 -12.66 -12.27 -12.63
CA PRO A 248 -12.86 -13.56 -13.30
C PRO A 248 -11.51 -14.28 -13.47
N GLY A 249 -11.29 -15.34 -12.69
CA GLY A 249 -10.05 -16.12 -12.69
C GLY A 249 -9.45 -16.40 -11.31
N THR A 250 -9.90 -15.74 -10.24
CA THR A 250 -9.40 -15.95 -8.86
C THR A 250 -10.14 -17.04 -8.07
N THR A 251 -11.19 -17.63 -8.64
CA THR A 251 -12.06 -18.64 -7.99
C THR A 251 -11.45 -20.04 -7.88
N ARG A 252 -10.12 -20.15 -7.81
CA ARG A 252 -9.41 -21.40 -7.49
C ARG A 252 -8.44 -21.27 -6.31
N ASP A 253 -8.36 -20.09 -5.68
CA ASP A 253 -7.52 -19.86 -4.50
C ASP A 253 -8.26 -20.21 -3.20
N THR A 254 -8.60 -21.49 -3.02
CA THR A 254 -9.30 -22.05 -1.84
C THR A 254 -8.52 -21.94 -0.51
N ILE A 255 -7.35 -21.30 -0.49
CA ILE A 255 -6.41 -21.33 0.66
C ILE A 255 -6.41 -20.00 1.43
N ARG A 256 -6.99 -18.92 0.89
CA ARG A 256 -6.91 -17.57 1.48
C ARG A 256 -8.29 -16.94 1.63
N GLN A 257 -8.60 -16.45 2.82
CA GLN A 257 -9.80 -15.65 3.09
C GLN A 257 -9.36 -14.26 3.56
N LEU A 258 -9.97 -13.22 3.00
CA LEU A 258 -9.76 -11.84 3.41
C LEU A 258 -10.94 -11.40 4.28
N ILE A 259 -10.67 -11.02 5.52
CA ILE A 259 -11.65 -10.39 6.42
C ILE A 259 -11.19 -8.97 6.77
N GLU A 260 -12.10 -8.16 7.26
CA GLU A 260 -11.81 -6.80 7.74
C GLU A 260 -12.03 -6.72 9.25
N LEU A 261 -11.01 -6.30 10.01
CA LEU A 261 -11.13 -6.03 11.45
C LEU A 261 -10.81 -4.56 11.71
N GLU A 262 -11.77 -3.76 12.17
CA GLU A 262 -11.57 -2.31 12.45
C GLU A 262 -10.89 -1.57 11.28
N GLY A 263 -11.26 -1.91 10.04
CA GLY A 263 -10.68 -1.36 8.81
C GLY A 263 -9.34 -1.96 8.37
N VAL A 264 -8.72 -2.83 9.17
CA VAL A 264 -7.47 -3.54 8.83
C VAL A 264 -7.79 -4.81 8.05
N PRO A 265 -7.23 -5.00 6.84
CA PRO A 265 -7.35 -6.26 6.11
C PRO A 265 -6.60 -7.39 6.84
N ILE A 266 -7.25 -8.53 7.07
CA ILE A 266 -6.61 -9.72 7.63
C ILE A 266 -6.65 -10.85 6.61
N HIS A 267 -5.48 -11.29 6.18
CA HIS A 267 -5.29 -12.40 5.26
C HIS A 267 -5.19 -13.71 6.05
N LEU A 268 -6.30 -14.44 6.16
CA LEU A 268 -6.36 -15.74 6.82
C LEU A 268 -5.95 -16.85 5.85
N VAL A 269 -4.98 -17.66 6.26
CA VAL A 269 -4.40 -18.74 5.45
C VAL A 269 -4.60 -20.07 6.15
N ASP A 270 -5.36 -21.00 5.56
CA ASP A 270 -5.60 -22.33 6.16
C ASP A 270 -4.48 -23.31 5.80
N THR A 271 -3.81 -23.85 6.82
CA THR A 271 -2.81 -24.91 6.65
C THR A 271 -3.41 -26.30 6.49
N ALA A 272 -4.72 -26.51 6.73
CA ALA A 272 -5.34 -27.83 6.50
C ALA A 272 -5.24 -28.29 5.04
N GLY A 273 -5.15 -27.35 4.10
CA GLY A 273 -4.93 -27.60 2.66
C GLY A 273 -3.48 -27.93 2.28
N LEU A 274 -2.55 -28.01 3.23
CA LEU A 274 -1.10 -28.22 2.99
C LEU A 274 -0.63 -29.68 3.04
N ARG A 275 -1.54 -30.64 3.12
CA ARG A 275 -1.14 -32.05 3.18
C ARG A 275 -0.39 -32.45 1.91
N GLU A 276 0.70 -33.20 2.08
CA GLU A 276 1.40 -33.81 0.95
C GLU A 276 0.47 -34.76 0.20
N THR A 277 0.05 -34.32 -0.98
CA THR A 277 -0.69 -35.13 -1.94
C THR A 277 0.16 -35.34 -3.19
N ASN A 278 -0.04 -36.48 -3.85
CA ASN A 278 0.75 -36.88 -5.02
C ASN A 278 0.34 -36.15 -6.32
N ASP A 279 -0.61 -35.22 -6.26
CA ASP A 279 -1.13 -34.51 -7.43
C ASP A 279 -0.23 -33.31 -7.81
N ILE A 280 0.11 -33.20 -9.10
CA ILE A 280 1.03 -32.19 -9.64
C ILE A 280 0.44 -30.78 -9.50
N VAL A 281 -0.90 -30.65 -9.55
CA VAL A 281 -1.62 -29.39 -9.35
C VAL A 281 -1.55 -28.94 -7.88
N GLU A 282 -1.60 -29.88 -6.92
CA GLU A 282 -1.51 -29.58 -5.49
C GLU A 282 -0.06 -29.29 -5.03
N LYS A 283 0.95 -29.88 -5.68
CA LYS A 283 2.37 -29.53 -5.44
C LYS A 283 2.70 -28.05 -5.73
N MET A 284 2.07 -27.45 -6.74
CA MET A 284 2.16 -25.99 -6.97
C MET A 284 1.49 -25.19 -5.84
N GLY A 285 0.41 -25.72 -5.25
CA GLY A 285 -0.25 -25.19 -4.06
C GLY A 285 0.66 -25.21 -2.83
N ILE A 286 1.44 -26.27 -2.63
CA ILE A 286 2.38 -26.42 -1.49
C ILE A 286 3.53 -25.40 -1.57
N ALA A 287 4.15 -25.22 -2.75
CA ALA A 287 5.22 -24.23 -2.93
C ALA A 287 4.72 -22.78 -2.75
N ARG A 288 3.53 -22.47 -3.28
CA ARG A 288 2.87 -21.16 -3.06
C ARG A 288 2.50 -20.95 -1.60
N THR A 289 2.05 -21.97 -0.89
CA THR A 289 1.66 -21.81 0.51
C THR A 289 2.88 -21.67 1.42
N ARG A 290 4.01 -22.32 1.12
CA ARG A 290 5.28 -22.02 1.80
C ARG A 290 5.67 -20.55 1.66
N SER A 291 5.58 -19.98 0.45
CA SER A 291 5.84 -18.55 0.23
C SER A 291 4.86 -17.60 0.93
N VAL A 292 3.69 -18.10 1.35
CA VAL A 292 2.70 -17.34 2.14
C VAL A 292 3.02 -17.44 3.62
N ILE A 293 3.42 -18.61 4.10
CA ILE A 293 3.85 -18.81 5.49
C ILE A 293 5.12 -18.01 5.77
N GLU A 294 6.03 -17.88 4.79
CA GLU A 294 7.19 -16.99 4.89
C GLU A 294 6.82 -15.51 5.03
N LYS A 295 5.61 -15.12 4.59
CA LYS A 295 5.08 -13.76 4.73
C LYS A 295 4.15 -13.60 5.92
N ALA A 296 3.97 -14.65 6.73
CA ALA A 296 3.05 -14.60 7.85
C ALA A 296 3.59 -13.70 8.96
N ASP A 297 2.73 -12.83 9.48
CA ASP A 297 3.03 -11.96 10.61
C ASP A 297 2.68 -12.63 11.94
N LEU A 298 1.72 -13.57 11.93
CA LEU A 298 1.18 -14.21 13.11
C LEU A 298 0.73 -15.65 12.82
N VAL A 299 0.90 -16.53 13.81
CA VAL A 299 0.37 -17.90 13.79
C VAL A 299 -0.80 -18.01 14.75
N LEU A 300 -1.92 -18.54 14.27
CA LEU A 300 -3.10 -18.85 15.06
C LEU A 300 -3.18 -20.36 15.27
N LEU A 301 -2.77 -20.84 16.46
CA LEU A 301 -2.81 -22.26 16.80
C LEU A 301 -4.16 -22.61 17.43
N LEU A 302 -5.00 -23.32 16.68
CA LEU A 302 -6.31 -23.76 17.12
C LEU A 302 -6.27 -25.17 17.71
N MET A 303 -6.75 -25.31 18.95
CA MET A 303 -6.73 -26.55 19.72
C MET A 303 -8.12 -26.87 20.28
N ASP A 304 -8.35 -28.14 20.62
CA ASP A 304 -9.55 -28.54 21.37
C ASP A 304 -9.33 -28.25 22.87
N SER A 305 -10.15 -27.36 23.44
CA SER A 305 -10.06 -26.94 24.84
C SER A 305 -10.13 -28.10 25.86
N ARG A 306 -10.65 -29.26 25.47
CA ARG A 306 -10.72 -30.45 26.33
C ARG A 306 -9.40 -31.21 26.42
N GLN A 307 -8.52 -31.05 25.44
CA GLN A 307 -7.25 -31.78 25.34
C GLN A 307 -6.06 -30.88 25.70
N GLY A 308 -6.18 -29.57 25.51
CA GLY A 308 -5.08 -28.62 25.70
C GLY A 308 -4.00 -28.78 24.63
N ILE A 309 -2.78 -28.31 24.93
CA ILE A 309 -1.62 -28.47 24.04
C ILE A 309 -1.18 -29.93 24.06
N THR A 310 -1.03 -30.52 22.89
CA THR A 310 -0.53 -31.88 22.70
C THR A 310 0.84 -31.88 22.00
N PRO A 311 1.61 -32.99 22.04
CA PRO A 311 2.87 -33.10 21.31
C PRO A 311 2.74 -32.90 19.79
N ASP A 312 1.57 -33.25 19.22
CA ASP A 312 1.29 -33.04 17.80
C ASP A 312 1.16 -31.54 17.46
N ASP A 313 0.64 -30.73 18.38
CA ASP A 313 0.55 -29.27 18.21
C ASP A 313 1.94 -28.62 18.26
N GLU A 314 2.80 -29.10 19.17
CA GLU A 314 4.21 -28.68 19.24
C GLU A 314 4.98 -29.06 17.98
N ALA A 315 4.72 -30.25 17.41
CA ALA A 315 5.31 -30.68 16.15
C ALA A 315 4.85 -29.81 14.96
N ILE A 316 3.58 -29.38 14.94
CA ILE A 316 3.06 -28.45 13.93
C ILE A 316 3.79 -27.10 14.04
N LEU A 317 3.94 -26.53 15.24
CA LEU A 317 4.68 -25.28 15.43
C LEU A 317 6.15 -25.41 15.02
N ALA A 318 6.80 -26.53 15.38
CA ALA A 318 8.19 -26.79 15.01
C ALA A 318 8.41 -26.95 13.49
N SER A 319 7.35 -27.25 12.73
CA SER A 319 7.40 -27.36 11.27
C SER A 319 7.34 -26.02 10.54
N LEU A 320 7.06 -24.92 11.25
CA LEU A 320 6.97 -23.58 10.65
C LEU A 320 8.37 -23.00 10.41
N PRO A 321 8.58 -22.27 9.29
CA PRO A 321 9.90 -21.85 8.82
C PRO A 321 10.57 -20.76 9.67
N ALA A 322 9.86 -20.08 10.58
CA ALA A 322 10.40 -19.01 11.42
C ALA A 322 9.68 -18.92 12.79
N PRO A 323 10.33 -18.39 13.84
CA PRO A 323 9.67 -18.09 15.11
C PRO A 323 8.76 -16.86 14.93
N LEU A 324 7.51 -17.13 14.58
CA LEU A 324 6.46 -16.13 14.52
C LEU A 324 5.78 -16.00 15.89
N PRO A 325 5.20 -14.84 16.24
CA PRO A 325 4.30 -14.73 17.37
C PRO A 325 3.17 -15.77 17.21
N VAL A 326 2.86 -16.49 18.27
CA VAL A 326 1.81 -17.54 18.27
C VAL A 326 0.70 -17.12 19.22
N LEU A 327 -0.53 -17.06 18.69
CA LEU A 327 -1.74 -16.93 19.48
C LEU A 327 -2.38 -18.31 19.67
N HIS A 328 -2.42 -18.78 20.91
CA HIS A 328 -3.04 -20.05 21.27
C HIS A 328 -4.56 -19.87 21.41
N VAL A 329 -5.33 -20.65 20.65
CA VAL A 329 -6.78 -20.58 20.65
C VAL A 329 -7.37 -21.93 21.07
N TYR A 330 -8.00 -21.93 22.24
CA TYR A 330 -8.71 -23.07 22.80
C TYR A 330 -10.17 -23.04 22.34
N ASN A 331 -10.49 -23.85 21.33
CA ASN A 331 -11.82 -23.96 20.74
C ASN A 331 -12.72 -24.97 21.48
N LYS A 332 -14.02 -24.92 21.21
CA LYS A 332 -15.07 -25.83 21.73
C LYS A 332 -15.34 -25.70 23.23
N ILE A 333 -15.22 -24.49 23.77
CA ILE A 333 -15.53 -24.23 25.18
C ILE A 333 -16.99 -24.57 25.55
N ASP A 334 -17.89 -24.63 24.56
CA ASP A 334 -19.28 -25.09 24.72
C ASP A 334 -19.38 -26.55 25.19
N LEU A 335 -18.31 -27.34 25.06
CA LEU A 335 -18.23 -28.72 25.51
C LEU A 335 -17.63 -28.87 26.92
N LEU A 336 -17.09 -27.80 27.51
CA LEU A 336 -16.57 -27.81 28.88
C LEU A 336 -17.74 -27.77 29.87
N ARG A 337 -17.78 -28.72 30.81
CA ARG A 337 -18.84 -28.80 31.84
C ARG A 337 -18.34 -28.16 33.14
N GLY A 338 -18.83 -26.96 33.48
CA GLY A 338 -18.63 -26.32 34.78
C GLY A 338 -17.95 -24.94 34.72
N PRO A 339 -17.80 -24.23 35.86
CA PRO A 339 -17.27 -22.86 35.94
C PRO A 339 -15.77 -22.73 35.58
N GLU A 340 -15.12 -23.83 35.18
CA GLU A 340 -13.79 -23.82 34.55
C GLU A 340 -13.83 -23.29 33.11
N SER A 341 -15.00 -23.25 32.46
CA SER A 341 -15.21 -22.58 31.17
C SER A 341 -14.88 -21.08 31.18
N ALA A 342 -14.87 -20.45 32.37
CA ALA A 342 -14.67 -19.02 32.56
C ALA A 342 -13.29 -18.65 33.12
N LYS A 343 -12.41 -19.61 33.40
CA LYS A 343 -11.03 -19.31 33.82
C LYS A 343 -10.16 -19.06 32.60
N SER A 344 -10.41 -17.92 31.95
CA SER A 344 -9.39 -17.21 31.19
C SER A 344 -8.15 -17.12 32.09
N ARG A 345 -7.15 -17.99 31.86
CA ARG A 345 -5.80 -17.67 32.29
C ARG A 345 -5.47 -16.43 31.49
N LYS A 346 -5.31 -15.29 32.17
CA LYS A 346 -4.99 -13.97 31.59
C LYS A 346 -3.56 -13.95 31.04
N SER A 347 -3.19 -14.94 30.24
CA SER A 347 -2.00 -14.89 29.42
C SER A 347 -2.32 -14.05 28.20
N PHE A 348 -1.40 -13.16 27.85
CA PHE A 348 -1.50 -12.30 26.67
C PHE A 348 -1.73 -13.14 25.40
N ALA A 349 -1.13 -14.32 25.31
CA ALA A 349 -1.13 -15.19 24.12
C ALA A 349 -2.20 -16.32 24.11
N GLU A 350 -3.26 -16.25 24.94
CA GLU A 350 -4.30 -17.29 24.97
C GLU A 350 -5.72 -16.75 24.75
N VAL A 351 -6.50 -17.39 23.88
CA VAL A 351 -7.93 -17.10 23.66
C VAL A 351 -8.75 -18.37 23.85
N TYR A 352 -9.88 -18.26 24.52
CA TYR A 352 -10.84 -19.35 24.72
C TYR A 352 -12.11 -18.98 23.96
N LEU A 353 -12.56 -19.84 23.04
CA LEU A 353 -13.71 -19.55 22.19
C LEU A 353 -14.51 -20.80 21.82
N SER A 354 -15.73 -20.60 21.33
CA SER A 354 -16.48 -21.62 20.60
C SER A 354 -16.80 -21.11 19.20
N ALA A 355 -16.12 -21.67 18.19
CA ALA A 355 -16.41 -21.36 16.79
C ALA A 355 -17.85 -21.75 16.38
N LYS A 356 -18.51 -22.62 17.15
CA LYS A 356 -19.90 -23.05 16.91
C LYS A 356 -20.92 -22.05 17.41
N THR A 357 -20.74 -21.50 18.62
CA THR A 357 -21.69 -20.56 19.23
C THR A 357 -21.35 -19.10 18.89
N GLY A 358 -20.07 -18.81 18.61
CA GLY A 358 -19.54 -17.45 18.44
C GLY A 358 -18.99 -16.83 19.73
N GLU A 359 -19.09 -17.52 20.87
CA GLU A 359 -18.54 -17.04 22.14
C GLU A 359 -17.01 -16.90 22.04
N GLY A 360 -16.46 -15.76 22.46
CA GLY A 360 -15.01 -15.49 22.46
C GLY A 360 -14.41 -15.06 21.11
N ILE A 361 -15.21 -14.96 20.05
CA ILE A 361 -14.74 -14.47 18.73
C ILE A 361 -14.32 -13.00 18.80
N GLU A 362 -15.04 -12.16 19.53
CA GLU A 362 -14.67 -10.74 19.67
C GLU A 362 -13.33 -10.57 20.38
N THR A 363 -13.09 -11.34 21.44
CA THR A 363 -11.79 -11.37 22.13
C THR A 363 -10.68 -11.87 21.21
N LEU A 364 -10.97 -12.79 20.29
CA LEU A 364 -10.00 -13.19 19.26
C LEU A 364 -9.65 -12.00 18.36
N ARG A 365 -10.65 -11.25 17.87
CA ARG A 365 -10.44 -10.08 17.01
C ARG A 365 -9.57 -9.01 17.68
N GLU A 366 -9.92 -8.64 18.91
CA GLU A 366 -9.16 -7.66 19.70
C GLU A 366 -7.69 -8.07 19.84
N LYS A 367 -7.42 -9.35 20.14
CA LYS A 367 -6.06 -9.86 20.29
C LYS A 367 -5.30 -9.94 18.97
N LEU A 368 -5.95 -10.29 17.86
CA LEU A 368 -5.32 -10.29 16.54
C LEU A 368 -4.82 -8.89 16.19
N LEU A 369 -5.66 -7.87 16.41
CA LEU A 369 -5.31 -6.46 16.19
C LEU A 369 -4.18 -6.01 17.14
N GLU A 370 -4.28 -6.35 18.42
CA GLU A 370 -3.25 -5.99 19.42
C GLU A 370 -1.89 -6.61 19.08
N MET A 371 -1.84 -7.88 18.69
CA MET A 371 -0.60 -8.57 18.30
C MET A 371 -0.02 -8.05 16.98
N ALA A 372 -0.87 -7.61 16.05
CA ALA A 372 -0.43 -6.88 14.85
C ALA A 372 0.13 -5.48 15.18
N GLY A 373 -0.09 -4.99 16.41
CA GLY A 373 0.30 -3.66 16.84
C GLY A 373 -0.61 -2.56 16.29
N TRP A 374 -1.85 -2.92 15.94
CA TRP A 374 -2.90 -1.97 15.60
C TRP A 374 -3.33 -1.19 16.85
N ARG A 375 -3.45 0.13 16.72
CA ARG A 375 -3.85 1.03 17.82
C ARG A 375 -5.00 1.92 17.36
N PRO A 376 -6.26 1.54 17.63
CA PRO A 376 -7.44 2.29 17.17
C PRO A 376 -7.45 3.74 17.66
N GLN A 377 -6.95 3.98 18.88
CA GLN A 377 -6.89 5.29 19.52
C GLN A 377 -5.91 6.26 18.83
N SER A 378 -5.03 5.75 17.96
CA SER A 378 -4.10 6.55 17.16
C SER A 378 -4.71 7.00 15.82
N MET A 379 -5.97 6.67 15.53
CA MET A 379 -6.66 7.06 14.29
C MET A 379 -7.16 8.52 14.25
N GLY A 380 -7.01 9.29 15.34
CA GLY A 380 -7.28 10.73 15.31
C GLY A 380 -6.35 11.43 14.32
N GLU A 381 -6.94 12.24 13.43
CA GLU A 381 -6.32 13.14 12.43
C GLU A 381 -4.82 12.92 12.18
N GLY A 382 -4.46 12.11 11.18
CA GLY A 382 -3.06 12.00 10.75
C GLY A 382 -2.57 10.65 10.23
N VAL A 383 -3.42 9.60 10.18
CA VAL A 383 -3.04 8.33 9.53
C VAL A 383 -3.08 8.48 8.02
N PHE A 384 -1.92 8.28 7.38
CA PHE A 384 -1.73 8.31 5.94
C PHE A 384 -1.19 6.97 5.44
N MET A 385 -1.48 6.62 4.19
CA MET A 385 -0.99 5.38 3.59
C MET A 385 0.52 5.43 3.44
N ALA A 386 1.18 4.35 3.86
CA ALA A 386 2.63 4.22 3.77
C ALA A 386 3.03 2.82 3.28
N ARG A 387 4.13 2.78 2.54
CA ARG A 387 4.74 1.58 1.99
C ARG A 387 5.95 1.17 2.82
N GLN A 388 6.41 -0.07 2.64
CA GLN A 388 7.61 -0.56 3.31
C GLN A 388 8.84 0.32 3.01
N ARG A 389 8.96 0.87 1.78
CA ARG A 389 10.05 1.82 1.45
C ARG A 389 9.99 3.10 2.28
N HIS A 390 8.78 3.62 2.56
CA HIS A 390 8.62 4.82 3.37
C HIS A 390 9.01 4.54 4.82
N LEU A 391 8.58 3.39 5.36
CA LEU A 391 8.98 2.95 6.70
C LEU A 391 10.49 2.78 6.81
N HIS A 392 11.13 2.21 5.78
CA HIS A 392 12.58 2.08 5.74
C HIS A 392 13.28 3.45 5.74
N ALA A 393 12.90 4.37 4.86
CA ALA A 393 13.45 5.71 4.82
C ALA A 393 13.26 6.48 6.14
N LEU A 394 12.08 6.39 6.76
CA LEU A 394 11.81 7.00 8.07
C LEU A 394 12.65 6.37 9.18
N PHE A 395 12.84 5.05 9.16
CA PHE A 395 13.67 4.33 10.12
C PHE A 395 15.14 4.73 9.99
N THR A 396 15.70 4.73 8.78
CA THR A 396 17.09 5.12 8.51
C THR A 396 17.33 6.59 8.83
N ALA A 397 16.39 7.48 8.49
CA ALA A 397 16.45 8.88 8.91
C ALA A 397 16.50 9.02 10.44
N ARG A 398 15.74 8.20 11.17
CA ARG A 398 15.76 8.20 12.64
C ARG A 398 17.11 7.74 13.19
N GLU A 399 17.70 6.68 12.64
CA GLU A 399 19.05 6.24 13.03
C GLU A 399 20.09 7.34 12.84
N HIS A 400 20.04 8.07 11.73
CA HIS A 400 20.90 9.24 11.50
C HIS A 400 20.66 10.37 12.52
N LEU A 401 19.40 10.66 12.89
CA LEU A 401 19.11 11.65 13.93
C LEU A 401 19.57 11.21 15.33
N GLU A 402 19.52 9.92 15.64
CA GLU A 402 20.03 9.35 16.89
C GLU A 402 21.57 9.44 16.95
N SER A 403 22.25 9.11 15.84
CA SER A 403 23.70 9.33 15.69
C SER A 403 24.07 10.80 15.86
N ALA A 404 23.34 11.71 15.19
CA ALA A 404 23.53 13.15 15.33
C ALA A 404 23.40 13.61 16.80
N ALA A 405 22.40 13.11 17.53
CA ALA A 405 22.21 13.46 18.93
C ALA A 405 23.36 12.98 19.83
N ALA A 406 23.93 11.81 19.54
CA ALA A 406 25.10 11.30 20.25
C ALA A 406 26.36 12.15 20.00
N LEU A 407 26.55 12.64 18.77
CA LEU A 407 27.68 13.49 18.38
C LEU A 407 27.63 14.87 19.03
N LEU A 408 26.42 15.41 19.25
CA LEU A 408 26.22 16.71 19.89
C LEU A 408 26.85 16.78 21.30
N GLY A 409 26.84 15.67 22.05
CA GLY A 409 27.43 15.58 23.39
C GLY A 409 28.96 15.63 23.43
N ASN A 410 29.64 15.43 22.29
CA ASN A 410 31.10 15.32 22.21
C ASN A 410 31.82 16.59 21.72
N GLY A 411 31.07 17.61 21.26
CA GLY A 411 31.53 18.99 21.00
C GLY A 411 32.65 19.22 19.99
N LYS A 412 33.30 18.17 19.46
CA LYS A 412 34.47 18.24 18.55
C LYS A 412 34.21 17.64 17.17
N GLU A 413 32.98 17.20 16.90
CA GLU A 413 32.62 16.40 15.72
C GLU A 413 31.49 17.07 14.91
N SER A 414 31.51 18.40 14.80
CA SER A 414 30.48 19.18 14.08
C SER A 414 30.36 18.82 12.60
N ASP A 415 31.46 18.41 11.96
CA ASP A 415 31.44 17.91 10.57
C ASP A 415 30.64 16.60 10.44
N LEU A 416 30.83 15.67 11.38
CA LEU A 416 30.10 14.41 11.41
C LEU A 416 28.62 14.64 11.72
N LEU A 417 28.33 15.58 12.64
CA LEU A 417 26.96 16.00 12.92
C LEU A 417 26.27 16.54 11.65
N ALA A 418 26.92 17.43 10.92
CA ALA A 418 26.38 17.98 9.67
C ALA A 418 26.14 16.89 8.61
N GLU A 419 27.04 15.91 8.51
CA GLU A 419 26.92 14.78 7.59
C GLU A 419 25.73 13.86 7.96
N GLU A 420 25.55 13.52 9.24
CA GLU A 420 24.40 12.72 9.70
C GLU A 420 23.06 13.40 9.37
N LEU A 421 22.97 14.73 9.57
CA LEU A 421 21.76 15.47 9.19
C LEU A 421 21.52 15.51 7.67
N ARG A 422 22.59 15.60 6.87
CA ARG A 422 22.51 15.54 5.40
C ARG A 422 22.00 14.17 4.93
N LEU A 423 22.46 13.09 5.56
CA LEU A 423 21.99 11.72 5.27
C LEU A 423 20.53 11.55 5.66
N ALA A 424 20.12 12.00 6.86
CA ALA A 424 18.72 11.98 7.29
C ALA A 424 17.80 12.72 6.29
N GLN A 425 18.22 13.91 5.83
CA GLN A 425 17.46 14.69 4.86
C GLN A 425 17.31 13.96 3.52
N LYS A 426 18.39 13.33 3.03
CA LYS A 426 18.38 12.56 1.79
C LYS A 426 17.36 11.42 1.86
N GLU A 427 17.34 10.68 2.97
CA GLU A 427 16.38 9.59 3.17
C GLU A 427 14.94 10.09 3.17
N LEU A 428 14.62 11.17 3.89
CA LEU A 428 13.27 11.76 3.88
C LEU A 428 12.87 12.28 2.50
N SER A 429 13.78 12.95 1.78
CA SER A 429 13.50 13.51 0.45
C SER A 429 13.31 12.43 -0.63
N SER A 430 13.82 11.21 -0.38
CA SER A 430 13.58 10.04 -1.25
C SER A 430 12.11 9.58 -1.23
N ILE A 431 11.36 9.92 -0.18
CA ILE A 431 9.94 9.56 -0.03
C ILE A 431 9.10 10.29 -1.08
N THR A 432 9.31 11.61 -1.22
CA THR A 432 8.58 12.48 -2.17
C THR A 432 9.18 12.48 -3.58
N GLY A 433 10.40 11.97 -3.75
CA GLY A 433 11.01 11.74 -5.06
C GLY A 433 11.91 12.87 -5.55
N GLU A 434 12.33 13.79 -4.69
CA GLU A 434 13.20 14.91 -5.09
C GLU A 434 14.62 14.50 -5.49
N PHE A 435 15.06 13.25 -5.18
CA PHE A 435 16.44 12.77 -5.43
C PHE A 435 16.56 11.29 -5.89
N THR A 436 15.59 10.73 -6.63
CA THR A 436 15.63 9.29 -6.97
C THR A 436 16.39 8.97 -8.26
N ALA A 437 17.11 7.83 -8.26
CA ALA A 437 17.68 7.22 -9.46
C ALA A 437 16.57 6.62 -10.36
N ASP A 438 16.75 6.71 -11.68
CA ASP A 438 15.78 6.27 -12.70
C ASP A 438 15.32 4.80 -12.53
N ASP A 439 16.16 3.94 -11.96
CA ASP A 439 15.86 2.51 -11.75
C ASP A 439 14.72 2.27 -10.74
N LEU A 440 14.59 3.12 -9.71
CA LEU A 440 13.53 3.01 -8.71
C LEU A 440 12.15 3.33 -9.31
N LEU A 441 12.11 4.30 -10.23
CA LEU A 441 10.87 4.69 -10.91
C LEU A 441 10.35 3.53 -11.77
N GLY A 442 11.24 2.86 -12.50
CA GLY A 442 10.89 1.68 -13.30
C GLY A 442 10.20 0.59 -12.48
N GLU A 443 10.74 0.26 -11.30
CA GLU A 443 10.15 -0.77 -10.44
C GLU A 443 8.79 -0.34 -9.87
N ILE A 444 8.65 0.89 -9.39
CA ILE A 444 7.40 1.39 -8.80
C ILE A 444 6.27 1.38 -9.82
N PHE A 445 6.48 2.00 -11.00
CA PHE A 445 5.43 2.14 -12.00
C PHE A 445 5.12 0.83 -12.76
N SER A 446 6.06 -0.11 -12.81
CA SER A 446 5.81 -1.44 -13.41
C SER A 446 4.70 -2.24 -12.70
N ARG A 447 4.44 -1.94 -11.42
CA ARG A 447 3.41 -2.61 -10.61
C ARG A 447 2.01 -2.01 -10.79
N PHE A 448 1.87 -0.91 -11.53
CA PHE A 448 0.59 -0.25 -11.78
C PHE A 448 -0.16 -0.91 -12.94
N CYS A 449 -1.47 -0.69 -13.01
CA CYS A 449 -2.26 -1.11 -14.16
C CYS A 449 -1.86 -0.35 -15.44
N ILE A 450 -2.03 -0.99 -16.60
CA ILE A 450 -1.96 -0.32 -17.91
C ILE A 450 -3.17 0.62 -18.03
N GLY A 451 -2.95 1.84 -18.54
CA GLY A 451 -4.00 2.87 -18.66
C GLY A 451 -4.06 3.87 -17.52
N LYS A 452 -3.13 3.79 -16.57
CA LYS A 452 -2.99 4.69 -15.44
C LYS A 452 -1.64 5.35 -15.37
#